data_AF-A0A7J6WIR8-F1
#
_entry.id   AF-A0A7J6WIR8-F1
#
_cell.length_a   1.000
_cell.length_b   1.000
_cell.length_c   1.000
_cell.angle_alpha   90.00
_cell.angle_beta   90.00
_cell.angle_gamma   90.00
#
_symmetry.space_group_name_H-M   'P 1'
#
loop_
_entity.id
_entity.type
_entity.pdbx_description
1 polymer ?
#
loop_
_entity_poly.entity_id
_entity_poly.type
_entity_poly.pdbx_seq_one_letter_code
_entity_poly.pdbx_strand_id
1 'polypeptide(L)' 'MSQRGTGFRPLEDQLLCEAYVLHSTDVVVGAYQKNDDMWKKIQTTFNHEAVDKNNLDHRTIKSLECRWDKISPAV' A
#
# COMPACT_ATOMS: atom_id res chain seq x y z
N MET A 1 -2.43 22.28 16.72
CA MET A 1 -2.09 20.94 17.25
C MET A 1 -2.01 20.01 16.06
N SER A 2 -0.83 19.46 15.76
CA SER A 2 -0.64 18.56 14.62
C SER A 2 -1.43 17.28 14.88
N GLN A 3 -2.54 17.07 14.17
CA GLN A 3 -3.26 15.79 14.15
C GLN A 3 -2.26 14.72 13.71
N ARG A 4 -1.76 13.93 14.65
CA ARG A 4 -1.05 12.70 14.33
C ARG A 4 -2.03 11.85 13.54
N GLY A 5 -1.69 11.55 12.28
CA GLY A 5 -2.53 10.70 11.44
C GLY A 5 -2.87 9.41 12.18
N THR A 6 -4.09 8.92 12.00
CA THR A 6 -4.56 7.65 12.56
C THR A 6 -3.52 6.58 12.24
N GLY A 7 -2.97 5.93 13.28
CA GLY A 7 -1.94 4.92 13.10
C GLY A 7 -2.42 3.77 12.21
N PHE A 8 -1.50 3.11 11.52
CA PHE A 8 -1.81 1.91 10.74
C PHE A 8 -2.30 0.79 11.66
N ARG A 9 -3.46 0.22 11.33
CA ARG A 9 -4.02 -0.95 11.99
C ARG A 9 -3.39 -2.23 11.43
N PRO A 10 -3.37 -3.35 12.19
CA PRO A 10 -2.88 -4.63 11.67
C PRO A 10 -3.57 -5.08 10.38
N LEU A 11 -4.86 -4.77 10.23
CA LEU A 11 -5.61 -5.04 9.00
C LEU A 11 -5.11 -4.21 7.81
N GLU A 12 -4.72 -2.96 8.02
CA GLU A 12 -4.12 -2.14 6.96
C GLU A 12 -2.77 -2.73 6.53
N ASP A 13 -1.98 -3.28 7.45
CA ASP A 13 -0.72 -3.94 7.09
C ASP A 13 -0.96 -5.19 6.23
N GLN A 14 -1.97 -5.99 6.57
CA GLN A 14 -2.36 -7.15 5.75
C GLN A 14 -2.79 -6.73 4.34
N LEU A 15 -3.69 -5.75 4.23
CA LEU A 15 -4.16 -5.23 2.93
C LEU A 15 -3.00 -4.65 2.11
N LEU A 16 -2.05 -3.97 2.76
CA LEU A 16 -0.87 -3.43 2.10
C LEU A 16 0.04 -4.56 1.58
N CYS A 17 0.26 -5.62 2.36
CA CYS A 17 0.99 -6.81 1.92
C CYS A 17 0.32 -7.51 0.73
N GLU A 18 -0.99 -7.73 0.78
CA GLU A 18 -1.75 -8.35 -0.30
C GLU A 18 -1.68 -7.53 -1.59
N ALA A 19 -1.90 -6.21 -1.49
CA ALA A 19 -1.79 -5.30 -2.64
C ALA A 19 -0.37 -5.24 -3.19
N TYR A 20 0.65 -5.21 -2.33
CA TYR A 20 2.05 -5.21 -2.76
C TYR A 20 2.40 -6.51 -3.49
N VAL A 21 2.06 -7.68 -2.94
CA VAL A 21 2.34 -8.97 -3.57
C VAL A 21 1.69 -9.03 -4.96
N LEU A 22 0.40 -8.69 -5.05
CA LEU A 22 -0.36 -8.70 -6.31
C LEU A 22 0.32 -7.89 -7.43
N HIS A 23 0.77 -6.66 -7.11
CA HIS A 23 1.36 -5.75 -8.09
C HIS A 23 2.87 -5.88 -8.23
N SER A 24 3.57 -6.48 -7.26
CA SER A 24 5.00 -6.78 -7.35
C SER A 24 5.28 -7.93 -8.34
N THR A 25 4.32 -8.84 -8.50
CA THR A 25 4.41 -9.93 -9.47
C THR A 25 4.14 -9.51 -10.92
N ASP A 26 3.56 -8.34 -11.18
CA ASP A 26 3.31 -7.83 -12.54
C ASP A 26 4.62 -7.62 -13.35
N VAL A 27 5.75 -7.41 -12.67
CA VAL A 27 7.06 -7.22 -13.31
C VAL A 27 7.51 -8.50 -14.06
N VAL A 28 7.01 -9.68 -13.68
CA VAL A 28 7.29 -10.95 -14.36
C VAL A 28 6.64 -11.01 -15.75
N VAL A 29 5.60 -10.21 -16.03
CA VAL A 29 4.84 -10.22 -17.29
C VAL A 29 5.37 -9.21 -18.34
N GLY A 30 6.47 -8.50 -18.05
CA GLY A 30 7.23 -7.80 -19.09
C GLY A 30 6.72 -6.39 -19.44
N ALA A 31 6.14 -5.67 -18.49
CA ALA A 31 5.95 -4.22 -18.62
C ALA A 31 7.04 -3.51 -17.80
N TYR A 32 7.79 -2.61 -18.45
CA TYR A 32 8.68 -1.64 -17.80
C TYR A 32 7.86 -0.69 -16.89
N GLN A 33 7.32 -1.19 -15.79
CA GLN A 33 6.66 -0.35 -14.80
C GLN A 33 7.74 0.40 -14.02
N LYS A 34 7.75 1.72 -14.18
CA LYS A 34 8.48 2.58 -13.26
C LYS A 34 7.92 2.35 -11.86
N ASN A 35 8.77 2.37 -10.83
CA ASN A 35 8.35 2.16 -9.43
C ASN A 35 7.15 3.02 -9.04
N ASP A 36 7.07 4.25 -9.55
CA ASP A 36 5.93 5.17 -9.35
C ASP A 36 4.59 4.61 -9.85
N ASP A 37 4.57 3.80 -10.90
CA ASP A 37 3.35 3.22 -11.45
C ASP A 37 2.91 1.96 -10.69
N MET A 38 3.85 1.22 -10.09
CA MET A 38 3.53 0.11 -9.17
C MET A 38 2.83 0.65 -7.92
N TRP A 39 3.37 1.70 -7.29
CA TRP A 39 2.78 2.27 -6.09
C TRP A 39 1.40 2.91 -6.31
N LYS A 40 1.14 3.48 -7.49
CA LYS A 40 -0.21 3.95 -7.86
C LYS A 40 -1.22 2.80 -7.91
N LYS A 41 -0.83 1.66 -8.49
CA LYS A 41 -1.68 0.46 -8.51
C LYS A 41 -1.93 -0.07 -7.11
N ILE A 42 -0.88 -0.19 -6.29
CA ILE A 42 -0.97 -0.60 -4.88
C ILE A 42 -1.91 0.33 -4.12
N GLN A 43 -1.75 1.65 -4.25
CA GLN A 43 -2.62 2.62 -3.59
C GLN A 43 -4.08 2.46 -4.01
N THR A 44 -4.33 2.24 -5.29
CA THR A 44 -5.69 2.06 -5.82
C THR A 44 -6.34 0.82 -5.21
N THR A 45 -5.65 -0.32 -5.22
CA THR A 45 -6.14 -1.58 -4.64
C THR A 45 -6.30 -1.46 -3.12
N PHE A 46 -5.29 -0.91 -2.43
CA PHE A 46 -5.35 -0.70 -0.99
C PHE A 46 -6.53 0.17 -0.59
N ASN A 47 -6.73 1.32 -1.26
CA ASN A 47 -7.80 2.24 -0.90
C ASN A 47 -9.18 1.64 -1.20
N HIS A 48 -9.34 0.91 -2.30
CA HIS A 48 -10.58 0.18 -2.58
C HIS A 48 -10.89 -0.83 -1.47
N GLU A 49 -9.92 -1.66 -1.08
CA GLU A 49 -10.10 -2.65 0.00
C GLU A 49 -10.29 -2.01 1.39
N ALA A 50 -9.56 -0.92 1.68
CA ALA A 50 -9.59 -0.25 2.96
C ALA A 50 -10.89 0.55 3.15
N VAL A 51 -11.32 1.30 2.13
CA VAL A 51 -12.48 2.19 2.20
C VAL A 51 -13.77 1.42 1.95
N ASP A 52 -13.85 0.69 0.84
CA ASP A 52 -15.11 0.07 0.40
C ASP A 52 -15.49 -1.16 1.22
N LYS A 53 -14.50 -1.92 1.72
CA LYS A 53 -14.75 -3.13 2.51
C LYS A 53 -14.57 -2.97 4.01
N ASN A 54 -13.69 -2.05 4.45
CA ASN A 54 -13.29 -1.97 5.86
C ASN A 54 -13.58 -0.61 6.50
N ASN A 55 -14.18 0.34 5.76
CA ASN A 55 -14.53 1.69 6.22
C ASN A 55 -13.35 2.41 6.91
N LEU A 56 -12.15 2.23 6.34
CA LEU A 56 -10.91 2.86 6.78
C LEU A 56 -10.60 4.11 5.95
N ASP A 57 -9.62 4.89 6.41
CA ASP A 57 -9.21 6.12 5.75
C ASP A 57 -8.40 5.83 4.47
N HIS A 58 -8.59 6.69 3.46
CA HIS A 58 -7.70 6.73 2.30
C HIS A 58 -6.27 7.04 2.73
N ARG A 59 -5.31 6.31 2.14
CA ARG A 59 -3.87 6.55 2.34
C ARG A 59 -3.22 7.09 1.08
N THR A 60 -2.22 7.95 1.26
CA THR A 60 -1.37 8.48 0.18
C THR A 60 -0.26 7.48 -0.14
N ILE A 61 0.26 7.50 -1.37
CA ILE A 61 1.41 6.68 -1.77
C ILE A 61 2.56 6.77 -0.77
N LYS A 62 2.99 8.00 -0.43
CA LYS A 62 4.07 8.22 0.56
C LYS A 62 3.79 7.58 1.91
N SER A 63 2.53 7.58 2.36
CA SER A 63 2.15 6.93 3.62
C SER A 63 2.29 5.40 3.54
N LEU A 64 1.95 4.82 2.39
CA LEU A 64 2.06 3.38 2.14
C LEU A 64 3.53 2.96 1.98
N GLU A 65 4.33 3.72 1.24
CA GLU A 65 5.79 3.53 1.11
C GLU A 65 6.47 3.57 2.47
N CYS A 66 6.26 4.64 3.25
CA CYS A 66 6.83 4.76 4.60
C CYS A 66 6.36 3.66 5.55
N ARG A 67 5.15 3.11 5.35
CA ARG A 67 4.67 1.98 6.14
C ARG A 67 5.33 0.68 5.69
N TRP A 68 5.43 0.47 4.39
CA TRP A 68 6.08 -0.67 3.77
C TRP A 68 7.52 -0.81 4.23
N ASP A 69 8.30 0.27 4.22
CA ASP A 69 9.68 0.29 4.71
C ASP A 69 9.82 -0.16 6.18
N LYS A 70 8.75 -0.05 6.97
CA LYS A 70 8.72 -0.47 8.37
C LYS A 70 8.25 -1.90 8.59
N ILE A 71 7.44 -2.45 7.68
CA ILE A 71 6.84 -3.78 7.82
C ILE A 71 7.51 -4.83 6.93
N SER A 72 8.13 -4.40 5.82
CA SER A 72 8.96 -5.25 4.99
C SER A 72 10.21 -5.60 5.79
N PRO A 73 10.54 -6.89 5.99
CA PRO A 73 11.83 -7.25 6.56
C PRO A 73 12.92 -6.68 5.68
N ALA A 74 13.82 -5.89 6.27
CA ALA A 74 15.07 -5.52 5.61
C ALA A 74 15.82 -6.82 5.30
N VAL A 75 15.81 -7.22 4.02
CA VAL A 75 16.71 -8.26 3.50
C VAL A 75 18.14 -7.72 3.51
#